data_AF-A0A3M1MZ96-F1
#
_entry.id   AF-A0A3M1MZ96-F1
#
_cell.length_a   1.000
_cell.length_b   1.000
_cell.length_c   1.000
_cell.angle_alpha   90.00
_cell.angle_beta   90.00
_cell.angle_gamma   90.00
#
_symmetry.space_group_name_H-M   'P 1'
#
loop_
_entity.id
_entity.type
_entity.pdbx_description
1 polymer ?
#
loop_
_entity_poly.entity_id
_entity_poly.type
_entity_poly.pdbx_seq_one_letter_code
_entity_poly.pdbx_strand_id
1 'polypeptide(L)'
;AQLFGFTGTPIFGDNATYKTIEGQEARMVTTADVFGNQLHAYTITHAIDDGNVLRFHVDYYKPEGAPVKPGETLAKQKVVEAILEKHDAATNHRRFNALLATASIDDAIEYYQLFREIQARRQQEHPDFQPLNVACVFSPPAGGNRDIAQLQEDLPQEQLDNRKDPDKKREALKEIIADYNARYGTHFSLDTFDLYYQDIQKRIKDQKYPNRDLPREQKIDLTIVVDMLLTGFDSQYLNTLYVDKNLKHHGLIQAFSRTNRVLNDSKPYGNILDFRAQKEAVDEAITLFSGEAGERAREIWLVDPAPVVVGKLSEAVQKLQEFMQSQGLACKPEEVANLKGDEARAAFINHFKEVQRLRT
;
A
#
# COMPACT_ATOMS: atom_id res chain seq x y z
N ALA A 1 35.23 -18.24 3.42
CA ALA A 1 33.93 -18.10 4.11
C ALA A 1 32.84 -18.57 3.15
N GLN A 2 31.78 -19.25 3.63
CA GLN A 2 30.59 -19.51 2.82
C GLN A 2 29.63 -18.34 3.03
N LEU A 3 29.17 -17.73 1.94
CA LEU A 3 28.26 -16.58 1.96
C LEU A 3 26.88 -17.05 1.48
N PHE A 4 25.84 -16.79 2.28
CA PHE A 4 24.45 -17.07 1.94
C PHE A 4 23.65 -15.77 1.95
N GLY A 5 22.72 -15.62 1.01
CA GLY A 5 21.85 -14.45 0.89
C GLY A 5 20.38 -14.82 0.93
N PHE A 6 19.58 -13.99 1.61
CA PHE A 6 18.11 -14.08 1.62
C PHE A 6 17.56 -12.78 1.02
N THR A 7 16.67 -12.89 0.04
CA THR A 7 16.02 -11.72 -0.57
C THR A 7 14.62 -12.07 -1.04
N GLY A 8 13.66 -11.18 -0.79
CA GLY A 8 12.31 -11.27 -1.36
C GLY A 8 12.20 -10.60 -2.73
N THR A 9 13.20 -9.81 -3.12
CA THR A 9 13.27 -9.11 -4.40
C THR A 9 14.66 -9.27 -4.99
N PRO A 10 14.99 -10.44 -5.57
CA PRO A 10 16.28 -10.66 -6.23
C PRO A 10 16.54 -9.66 -7.37
N ILE A 11 17.82 -9.42 -7.61
CA ILE A 11 18.33 -8.58 -8.70
C ILE A 11 18.62 -9.49 -9.89
N PHE A 12 17.82 -9.33 -10.93
CA PHE A 12 17.93 -9.91 -12.25
C PHE A 12 18.57 -8.92 -13.24
N GLY A 13 18.83 -9.36 -14.47
CA GLY A 13 19.30 -8.46 -15.53
C GLY A 13 18.35 -7.29 -15.77
N ASP A 14 17.05 -7.54 -15.72
CA ASP A 14 16.00 -6.56 -16.06
C ASP A 14 15.79 -5.45 -15.02
N ASN A 15 16.13 -5.71 -13.74
CA ASN A 15 15.97 -4.75 -12.65
C ASN A 15 17.30 -4.32 -11.99
N ALA A 16 18.45 -4.72 -12.57
CA ALA A 16 19.76 -4.33 -12.06
C ALA A 16 20.04 -2.84 -12.33
N THR A 17 20.29 -2.10 -11.25
CA THR A 17 20.62 -0.67 -11.30
C THR A 17 22.09 -0.40 -10.95
N TYR A 18 22.76 -1.34 -10.28
CA TYR A 18 24.13 -1.21 -9.84
C TYR A 18 25.13 -1.71 -10.91
N LYS A 19 26.09 -0.86 -11.25
CA LYS A 19 27.16 -1.15 -12.20
C LYS A 19 28.46 -1.41 -11.45
N THR A 20 29.12 -2.51 -11.75
CA THR A 20 30.54 -2.70 -11.41
C THR A 20 31.39 -2.34 -12.62
N ILE A 21 32.48 -1.62 -12.39
CA ILE A 21 33.45 -1.27 -13.41
C ILE A 21 34.66 -2.19 -13.24
N GLU A 22 34.87 -3.12 -14.17
CA GLU A 22 36.08 -3.92 -14.27
C GLU A 22 36.83 -3.53 -15.55
N GLY A 23 37.92 -2.77 -15.42
CA GLY A 23 38.65 -2.24 -16.57
C GLY A 23 37.88 -1.14 -17.32
N GLN A 24 37.60 -1.35 -18.61
CA GLN A 24 36.83 -0.42 -19.46
C GLN A 24 35.35 -0.82 -19.64
N GLU A 25 34.92 -1.95 -19.07
CA GLU A 25 33.55 -2.45 -19.20
C GLU A 25 32.77 -2.27 -17.90
N ALA A 26 31.56 -1.73 -18.02
CA ALA A 26 30.62 -1.63 -16.92
C ALA A 26 29.55 -2.72 -17.06
N ARG A 27 29.47 -3.64 -16.09
CA ARG A 27 28.46 -4.71 -16.08
C ARG A 27 27.48 -4.51 -14.92
N MET A 28 26.21 -4.76 -15.19
CA MET A 28 25.16 -4.82 -14.17
C MET A 28 25.33 -6.06 -13.30
N VAL A 29 25.27 -5.90 -11.98
CA VAL A 29 25.44 -7.01 -11.03
C VAL A 29 24.10 -7.61 -10.67
N THR A 30 23.96 -8.93 -10.84
CA THR A 30 22.78 -9.68 -10.42
C THR A 30 22.99 -10.39 -9.09
N THR A 31 21.91 -10.83 -8.43
CA THR A 31 22.00 -11.67 -7.23
C THR A 31 22.76 -12.97 -7.50
N ALA A 32 22.60 -13.54 -8.69
CA ALA A 32 23.32 -14.73 -9.12
C ALA A 32 24.83 -14.47 -9.28
N ASP A 33 25.23 -13.28 -9.75
CA ASP A 33 26.65 -12.91 -9.85
C ASP A 33 27.32 -12.82 -8.46
N VAL A 34 26.58 -12.40 -7.42
CA VAL A 34 27.13 -12.24 -6.05
C VAL A 34 27.07 -13.53 -5.22
N PHE A 35 25.95 -14.25 -5.28
CA PHE A 35 25.67 -15.39 -4.39
C PHE A 35 25.67 -16.76 -5.10
N GLY A 36 25.75 -16.79 -6.44
CA GLY A 36 25.69 -18.02 -7.23
C GLY A 36 24.26 -18.58 -7.35
N ASN A 37 24.15 -19.90 -7.25
CA ASN A 37 22.90 -20.61 -7.55
C ASN A 37 21.80 -20.35 -6.52
N GLN A 38 20.57 -20.16 -7.00
CA GLN A 38 19.38 -20.18 -6.16
C GLN A 38 19.18 -21.57 -5.56
N LEU A 39 19.33 -21.69 -4.25
CA LEU A 39 19.18 -22.98 -3.54
C LEU A 39 17.72 -23.39 -3.36
N HIS A 40 16.83 -22.42 -3.12
CA HIS A 40 15.40 -22.61 -2.94
C HIS A 40 14.65 -21.29 -3.22
N ALA A 41 13.37 -21.37 -3.58
CA ALA A 41 12.50 -20.20 -3.73
C ALA A 41 11.11 -20.44 -3.14
N TYR A 42 10.68 -19.49 -2.32
CA TYR A 42 9.32 -19.35 -1.84
C TYR A 42 8.83 -17.96 -2.26
N THR A 43 8.09 -17.88 -3.36
CA THR A 43 7.69 -16.62 -3.99
C THR A 43 6.44 -16.04 -3.32
N ILE A 44 6.13 -14.78 -3.61
CA ILE A 44 4.88 -14.16 -3.16
C ILE A 44 3.66 -14.93 -3.71
N THR A 45 3.76 -15.51 -4.92
CA THR A 45 2.71 -16.38 -5.48
C THR A 45 2.39 -17.53 -4.53
N HIS A 46 3.41 -18.29 -4.09
CA HIS A 46 3.22 -19.37 -3.11
C HIS A 46 2.66 -18.85 -1.79
N ALA A 47 3.18 -17.71 -1.30
CA ALA A 47 2.72 -17.12 -0.05
C ALA A 47 1.25 -16.68 -0.08
N ILE A 48 0.75 -16.23 -1.25
CA ILE A 48 -0.66 -15.88 -1.44
C ILE A 48 -1.52 -17.14 -1.49
N ASP A 49 -1.12 -18.15 -2.25
CA ASP A 49 -1.85 -19.42 -2.36
C ASP A 49 -1.97 -20.13 -1.01
N ASP A 50 -0.91 -20.07 -0.19
CA ASP A 50 -0.89 -20.63 1.16
C ASP A 50 -1.66 -19.77 2.18
N GLY A 51 -2.13 -18.58 1.80
CA GLY A 51 -2.79 -17.63 2.70
C GLY A 51 -1.86 -17.00 3.75
N ASN A 52 -0.54 -17.04 3.52
CA ASN A 52 0.47 -16.43 4.40
C ASN A 52 0.63 -14.92 4.16
N VAL A 53 0.30 -14.44 2.96
CA VAL A 53 0.19 -13.01 2.63
C VAL A 53 -1.09 -12.74 1.83
N LEU A 54 -1.59 -11.52 1.90
CA LEU A 54 -2.79 -11.10 1.19
C LEU A 54 -2.51 -10.72 -0.27
N ARG A 55 -3.56 -10.77 -1.08
CA ARG A 55 -3.58 -10.20 -2.44
C ARG A 55 -3.63 -8.68 -2.42
N PHE A 56 -3.46 -8.06 -3.58
CA PHE A 56 -3.56 -6.61 -3.77
C PHE A 56 -4.83 -6.24 -4.52
N HIS A 57 -5.55 -5.25 -4.01
CA HIS A 57 -6.58 -4.53 -4.76
C HIS A 57 -5.95 -3.22 -5.26
N VAL A 58 -5.71 -3.12 -6.57
CA VAL A 58 -5.01 -1.99 -7.18
C VAL A 58 -5.98 -1.17 -8.01
N ASP A 59 -6.27 0.04 -7.55
CA ASP A 59 -7.06 1.02 -8.25
C ASP A 59 -6.18 2.10 -8.88
N TYR A 60 -6.36 2.32 -10.17
CA TYR A 60 -5.71 3.42 -10.90
C TYR A 60 -6.65 4.61 -10.94
N TYR A 61 -6.32 5.67 -10.19
CA TYR A 61 -7.18 6.84 -10.07
C TYR A 61 -7.30 7.56 -11.42
N LYS A 62 -8.55 7.88 -11.79
CA LYS A 62 -8.90 8.67 -12.97
C LYS A 62 -9.77 9.83 -12.52
N PRO A 63 -9.37 11.09 -12.73
CA PRO A 63 -10.23 12.23 -12.45
C PRO A 63 -11.43 12.21 -13.40
N GLU A 64 -12.58 12.69 -12.94
CA GLU A 64 -13.77 12.80 -13.78
C GLU A 64 -13.48 13.74 -14.98
N GLY A 65 -13.69 13.22 -16.20
CA GLY A 65 -13.63 14.02 -17.43
C GLY A 65 -12.30 14.04 -18.20
N ALA A 66 -11.22 13.42 -17.71
CA ALA A 66 -10.00 13.27 -18.51
C ALA A 66 -9.19 12.02 -18.13
N PRO A 67 -8.76 11.19 -19.10
CA PRO A 67 -7.78 10.14 -18.84
C PRO A 67 -6.44 10.79 -18.48
N VAL A 68 -5.91 10.48 -17.30
CA VAL A 68 -4.50 10.77 -16.97
C VAL A 68 -3.66 9.87 -17.87
N LYS A 69 -2.75 10.45 -18.66
CA LYS A 69 -1.81 9.66 -19.44
C LYS A 69 -0.80 9.01 -18.48
N PRO A 70 -0.33 7.77 -18.74
CA PRO A 70 0.73 7.17 -17.94
C PRO A 70 1.93 8.10 -17.82
N GLY A 71 2.34 8.42 -16.58
CA GLY A 71 3.44 9.35 -16.27
C GLY A 71 3.08 10.83 -16.20
N GLU A 72 1.82 11.23 -16.46
CA GLU A 72 1.34 12.59 -16.23
C GLU A 72 1.02 12.80 -14.74
N THR A 73 1.52 13.88 -14.15
CA THR A 73 1.32 14.17 -12.72
C THR A 73 -0.01 14.88 -12.53
N LEU A 74 -0.90 14.29 -11.73
CA LEU A 74 -2.11 14.96 -11.26
C LEU A 74 -1.73 16.18 -10.40
N ALA A 75 -2.57 17.22 -10.43
CA ALA A 75 -2.43 18.32 -9.47
C ALA A 75 -2.51 17.75 -8.05
N LYS A 76 -1.50 18.02 -7.21
CA LYS A 76 -1.39 17.46 -5.85
C LYS A 76 -2.63 17.74 -5.00
N GLN A 77 -3.26 18.91 -5.19
CA GLN A 77 -4.53 19.24 -4.55
C GLN A 77 -5.63 18.20 -4.84
N LYS A 78 -5.79 17.77 -6.10
CA LYS A 78 -6.77 16.74 -6.47
C LYS A 78 -6.46 15.38 -5.84
N VAL A 79 -5.16 15.05 -5.71
CA VAL A 79 -4.73 13.83 -5.01
C VAL A 79 -5.13 13.89 -3.53
N VAL A 80 -4.86 15.00 -2.84
CA VAL A 80 -5.26 15.20 -1.44
C VAL A 80 -6.79 15.12 -1.29
N GLU A 81 -7.53 15.79 -2.17
CA GLU A 81 -8.99 15.77 -2.14
C GLU A 81 -9.57 14.35 -2.32
N ALA A 82 -9.01 13.58 -3.27
CA ALA A 82 -9.38 12.20 -3.52
C ALA A 82 -9.03 11.27 -2.35
N ILE A 83 -7.86 11.46 -1.73
CA ILE A 83 -7.48 10.71 -0.53
C ILE A 83 -8.50 11.00 0.59
N LEU A 84 -8.77 12.27 0.89
CA LEU A 84 -9.72 12.66 1.94
C LEU A 84 -11.13 12.11 1.71
N GLU A 85 -11.58 11.99 0.46
CA GLU A 85 -12.88 11.42 0.11
C GLU A 85 -12.91 9.89 0.27
N LYS A 86 -11.85 9.19 -0.15
CA LYS A 86 -11.81 7.72 -0.19
C LYS A 86 -11.23 7.07 1.06
N HIS A 87 -10.61 7.85 1.96
CA HIS A 87 -9.84 7.30 3.08
C HIS A 87 -10.65 6.40 4.00
N ASP A 88 -11.86 6.82 4.36
CA ASP A 88 -12.71 6.04 5.27
C ASP A 88 -13.10 4.70 4.65
N ALA A 89 -13.49 4.67 3.37
CA ALA A 89 -13.79 3.41 2.69
C ALA A 89 -12.54 2.51 2.57
N ALA A 90 -11.39 3.07 2.17
CA ALA A 90 -10.16 2.31 1.97
C ALA A 90 -9.57 1.73 3.28
N THR A 91 -9.77 2.41 4.41
CA THR A 91 -9.21 2.02 5.71
C THR A 91 -10.22 1.38 6.65
N ASN A 92 -11.40 1.00 6.14
CA ASN A 92 -12.51 0.47 6.94
C ASN A 92 -12.85 1.40 8.12
N HIS A 93 -13.28 2.62 7.79
CA HIS A 93 -13.60 3.70 8.71
C HIS A 93 -12.49 3.98 9.72
N ARG A 94 -11.24 4.11 9.23
CA ARG A 94 -10.04 4.33 10.04
C ARG A 94 -9.81 3.23 11.07
N ARG A 95 -10.26 1.99 10.81
CA ARG A 95 -9.85 0.80 11.59
C ARG A 95 -8.39 0.48 11.31
N PHE A 96 -7.97 0.69 10.08
CA PHE A 96 -6.61 0.59 9.58
C PHE A 96 -6.04 1.98 9.32
N ASN A 97 -4.74 2.07 9.06
CA ASN A 97 -4.09 3.29 8.60
C ASN A 97 -3.46 3.11 7.21
N ALA A 98 -2.94 4.22 6.70
CA ALA A 98 -2.40 4.30 5.35
C ALA A 98 -1.03 4.99 5.27
N LEU A 99 -0.30 4.68 4.19
CA LEU A 99 0.86 5.46 3.76
C LEU A 99 0.54 6.22 2.47
N LEU A 100 1.17 7.38 2.28
CA LEU A 100 1.27 8.08 1.00
C LEU A 100 2.73 8.13 0.58
N ALA A 101 3.09 7.37 -0.46
CA ALA A 101 4.42 7.38 -1.07
C ALA A 101 4.51 8.50 -2.11
N THR A 102 5.43 9.44 -1.89
CA THR A 102 5.64 10.62 -2.76
C THR A 102 6.93 10.52 -3.56
N ALA A 103 7.00 11.26 -4.65
CA ALA A 103 8.13 11.22 -5.56
C ALA A 103 9.38 11.98 -5.11
N SER A 104 9.32 12.79 -4.05
CA SER A 104 10.49 13.49 -3.50
C SER A 104 10.20 14.06 -2.11
N ILE A 105 11.24 14.48 -1.40
CA ILE A 105 11.10 15.22 -0.14
C ILE A 105 10.32 16.53 -0.35
N ASP A 106 10.58 17.25 -1.45
CA ASP A 106 9.84 18.46 -1.78
C ASP A 106 8.34 18.17 -1.97
N ASP A 107 7.99 17.07 -2.65
CA ASP A 107 6.61 16.63 -2.78
C ASP A 107 6.00 16.23 -1.43
N ALA A 108 6.74 15.54 -0.55
CA ALA A 108 6.26 15.17 0.78
C ALA A 108 5.92 16.41 1.63
N ILE A 109 6.74 17.45 1.57
CA ILE A 109 6.52 18.73 2.24
C ILE A 109 5.27 19.42 1.68
N GLU A 110 5.14 19.50 0.36
CA GLU A 110 3.99 20.12 -0.30
C GLU A 110 2.69 19.37 0.01
N TYR A 111 2.70 18.04 -0.03
CA TYR A 111 1.55 17.23 0.35
C TYR A 111 1.14 17.47 1.80
N TYR A 112 2.10 17.52 2.73
CA TYR A 112 1.82 17.78 4.14
C TYR A 112 1.13 19.15 4.34
N GLN A 113 1.64 20.18 3.66
CA GLN A 113 1.05 21.53 3.68
C GLN A 113 -0.37 21.54 3.08
N LEU A 114 -0.58 20.90 1.93
CA LEU A 114 -1.89 20.79 1.29
C LEU A 114 -2.91 20.05 2.17
N PHE A 115 -2.51 18.97 2.84
CA PHE A 115 -3.38 18.29 3.80
C PHE A 115 -3.80 19.22 4.94
N ARG A 116 -2.87 20.03 5.47
CA ARG A 116 -3.18 21.01 6.51
C ARG A 116 -4.19 22.05 6.02
N GLU A 117 -3.93 22.66 4.87
CA GLU A 117 -4.76 23.73 4.31
C GLU A 117 -6.16 23.24 3.91
N ILE A 118 -6.24 22.13 3.17
CA ILE A 118 -7.52 21.61 2.66
C ILE A 118 -8.38 21.09 3.82
N GLN A 119 -7.80 20.42 4.81
CA GLN A 119 -8.57 19.98 5.98
C GLN A 119 -9.08 21.18 6.80
N ALA A 120 -8.26 22.21 7.02
CA ALA A 120 -8.69 23.41 7.72
C ALA A 120 -9.86 24.10 6.99
N ARG A 121 -9.78 24.20 5.66
CA ARG A 121 -10.87 24.72 4.83
C ARG A 121 -12.14 23.87 4.95
N ARG A 122 -12.03 22.54 4.82
CA ARG A 122 -13.18 21.63 4.94
C ARG A 122 -13.83 21.69 6.33
N GLN A 123 -13.05 21.86 7.39
CA GLN A 123 -13.60 22.04 8.75
C GLN A 123 -14.40 23.34 8.89
N GLN A 124 -14.01 24.41 8.20
CA GLN A 124 -14.76 25.67 8.18
C GLN A 124 -16.06 25.54 7.39
N GLU A 125 -16.04 24.84 6.26
CA GLU A 125 -17.20 24.61 5.39
C GLU A 125 -18.19 23.57 5.96
N HIS A 126 -17.67 22.56 6.66
CA HIS A 126 -18.41 21.42 7.17
C HIS A 126 -17.99 21.11 8.62
N PRO A 127 -18.72 21.60 9.64
CA PRO A 127 -18.37 21.40 11.04
C PRO A 127 -18.27 19.93 11.49
N ASP A 128 -19.00 19.03 10.82
CA ASP A 128 -18.98 17.59 11.08
C ASP A 128 -17.77 16.87 10.45
N PHE A 129 -16.98 17.55 9.62
CA PHE A 129 -15.80 16.97 8.99
C PHE A 129 -14.72 16.65 10.03
N GLN A 130 -14.39 15.36 10.15
CA GLN A 130 -13.31 14.91 11.02
C GLN A 130 -11.99 14.82 10.24
N PRO A 131 -11.02 15.72 10.50
CA PRO A 131 -9.74 15.73 9.78
C PRO A 131 -8.94 14.47 10.11
N LEU A 132 -8.10 14.03 9.17
CA LEU A 132 -7.15 12.96 9.37
C LEU A 132 -5.98 13.42 10.25
N ASN A 133 -5.49 12.50 11.08
CA ASN A 133 -4.23 12.63 11.78
C ASN A 133 -3.09 12.29 10.81
N VAL A 134 -2.58 13.31 10.13
CA VAL A 134 -1.50 13.18 9.14
C VAL A 134 -0.14 13.37 9.82
N ALA A 135 0.75 12.41 9.62
CA ALA A 135 2.17 12.51 9.95
C ALA A 135 3.01 12.55 8.66
N CYS A 136 4.23 13.06 8.73
CA CYS A 136 5.16 13.08 7.60
C CYS A 136 6.57 12.74 8.08
N VAL A 137 7.27 11.88 7.34
CA VAL A 137 8.66 11.53 7.67
C VAL A 137 9.49 11.31 6.43
N PHE A 138 10.66 11.92 6.44
CA PHE A 138 11.75 11.75 5.49
C PHE A 138 13.06 12.01 6.22
N SER A 139 14.16 11.46 5.71
CA SER A 139 15.47 11.57 6.32
C SER A 139 15.94 13.04 6.35
N PRO A 140 16.46 13.52 7.49
CA PRO A 140 16.96 14.89 7.60
C PRO A 140 18.24 15.06 6.76
N PRO A 141 18.53 16.26 6.23
CA PRO A 141 19.80 16.53 5.56
C PRO A 141 21.00 16.17 6.46
N ALA A 142 22.03 15.54 5.89
CA ALA A 142 23.20 15.07 6.63
C ALA A 142 23.85 16.22 7.43
N GLY A 143 23.69 16.20 8.75
CA GLY A 143 24.17 17.22 9.68
C GLY A 143 25.29 16.76 10.60
N GLY A 144 25.98 15.65 10.24
CA GLY A 144 27.06 15.07 11.06
C GLY A 144 26.62 14.04 12.11
N ASN A 145 25.31 13.75 12.23
CA ASN A 145 24.81 12.66 13.06
C ASN A 145 25.01 11.31 12.35
N ARG A 146 25.71 10.37 13.01
CA ARG A 146 26.07 9.06 12.46
C ARG A 146 24.84 8.17 12.24
N ASP A 147 23.83 8.26 13.10
CA ASP A 147 22.63 7.43 13.00
C ASP A 147 21.79 7.85 11.79
N ILE A 148 21.70 9.16 11.54
CA ILE A 148 21.08 9.71 10.32
C ILE A 148 21.85 9.28 9.07
N ALA A 149 23.18 9.30 9.13
CA ALA A 149 24.01 8.86 8.01
C ALA A 149 23.77 7.38 7.68
N GLN A 150 23.70 6.52 8.70
CA GLN A 150 23.40 5.09 8.53
C GLN A 150 21.99 4.87 7.96
N LEU A 151 20.98 5.58 8.48
CA LEU A 151 19.61 5.53 7.94
C LEU A 151 19.55 5.90 6.45
N GLN A 152 20.38 6.85 6.02
CA GLN A 152 20.39 7.31 4.64
C GLN A 152 21.05 6.33 3.67
N GLU A 153 21.91 5.41 4.12
CA GLU A 153 22.63 4.47 3.23
C GLU A 153 21.66 3.67 2.35
N ASP A 154 20.51 3.31 2.92
CA ASP A 154 19.45 2.56 2.23
C ASP A 154 18.39 3.47 1.54
N LEU A 155 18.58 4.80 1.55
CA LEU A 155 17.63 5.79 1.03
C LEU A 155 18.29 6.71 -0.03
N PRO A 156 18.77 6.15 -1.16
CA PRO A 156 19.54 6.89 -2.15
C PRO A 156 18.78 8.07 -2.77
N GLN A 157 17.46 7.95 -2.94
CA GLN A 157 16.65 9.05 -3.47
C GLN A 157 16.56 10.21 -2.48
N GLU A 158 16.29 9.93 -1.20
CA GLU A 158 16.22 10.97 -0.17
C GLU A 158 17.59 11.64 0.06
N GLN A 159 18.70 10.89 -0.05
CA GLN A 159 20.04 11.46 -0.07
C GLN A 159 20.20 12.48 -1.22
N LEU A 160 19.76 12.13 -2.42
CA LEU A 160 19.83 13.03 -3.59
C LEU A 160 18.97 14.26 -3.41
N ASP A 161 17.77 14.09 -2.85
CA ASP A 161 16.88 15.20 -2.55
C ASP A 161 17.50 16.13 -1.50
N ASN A 162 18.07 15.59 -0.42
CA ASN A 162 18.71 16.38 0.64
C ASN A 162 19.93 17.18 0.17
N ARG A 163 20.53 16.86 -0.98
CA ARG A 163 21.58 17.71 -1.59
C ARG A 163 21.04 19.00 -2.22
N LYS A 164 19.74 19.03 -2.55
CA LYS A 164 19.05 20.19 -3.14
C LYS A 164 18.34 20.96 -2.03
N ASP A 165 18.69 22.21 -1.83
CA ASP A 165 18.09 23.10 -0.82
C ASP A 165 17.96 22.45 0.59
N PRO A 166 19.07 21.95 1.17
CA PRO A 166 19.05 21.27 2.47
C PRO A 166 18.46 22.13 3.59
N ASP A 167 18.69 23.44 3.57
CA ASP A 167 18.18 24.34 4.61
C ASP A 167 16.65 24.44 4.57
N LYS A 168 16.06 24.52 3.38
CA LYS A 168 14.59 24.50 3.21
C LYS A 168 14.00 23.20 3.77
N LYS A 169 14.61 22.05 3.46
CA LYS A 169 14.17 20.73 3.93
C LYS A 169 14.31 20.59 5.45
N ARG A 170 15.39 21.13 6.01
CA ARG A 170 15.62 21.16 7.45
C ARG A 170 14.56 21.98 8.18
N GLU A 171 14.26 23.18 7.70
CA GLU A 171 13.23 24.04 8.32
C GLU A 171 11.83 23.44 8.18
N ALA A 172 11.48 22.88 7.02
CA ALA A 172 10.21 22.19 6.84
C ALA A 172 10.06 20.99 7.79
N LEU A 173 11.12 20.19 7.98
CA LEU A 173 11.09 19.07 8.90
C LEU A 173 10.94 19.51 10.37
N LYS A 174 11.56 20.65 10.77
CA LYS A 174 11.35 21.23 12.10
C LYS A 174 9.88 21.62 12.32
N GLU A 175 9.26 22.24 11.33
CA GLU A 175 7.84 22.62 11.38
C GLU A 175 6.95 21.37 11.52
N ILE A 176 7.20 20.34 10.71
CA ILE A 176 6.48 19.06 10.76
C ILE A 176 6.61 18.41 12.14
N ILE A 177 7.82 18.38 12.72
CA ILE A 177 8.05 17.82 14.06
C ILE A 177 7.37 18.67 15.14
N ALA A 178 7.37 20.00 15.00
CA ALA A 178 6.69 20.89 15.94
C ALA A 178 5.17 20.68 15.94
N ASP A 179 4.55 20.54 14.76
CA ASP A 179 3.13 20.21 14.61
C ASP A 179 2.80 18.84 15.23
N TYR A 180 3.68 17.85 15.02
CA TYR A 180 3.55 16.52 15.62
C TYR A 180 3.61 16.57 17.15
N ASN A 181 4.59 17.30 17.69
CA ASN A 181 4.75 17.52 19.13
C ASN A 181 3.52 18.19 19.74
N ALA A 182 2.97 19.21 19.07
CA ALA A 182 1.76 19.89 19.52
C ALA A 182 0.54 18.95 19.53
N ARG A 183 0.41 18.08 18.53
CA ARG A 183 -0.71 17.12 18.43
C ARG A 183 -0.65 16.04 19.52
N TYR A 184 0.54 15.48 19.74
CA TYR A 184 0.70 14.27 20.55
C TYR A 184 1.29 14.51 21.94
N GLY A 185 1.62 15.77 22.28
CA GLY A 185 2.23 16.12 23.57
C GLY A 185 3.65 15.57 23.72
N THR A 186 4.42 15.53 22.64
CA THR A 186 5.82 15.04 22.61
C THR A 186 6.81 16.22 22.52
N HIS A 187 8.12 15.93 22.62
CA HIS A 187 9.18 16.94 22.61
C HIS A 187 10.38 16.53 21.74
N PHE A 188 10.13 16.09 20.52
CA PHE A 188 11.19 15.71 19.59
C PHE A 188 11.82 16.93 18.90
N SER A 189 13.08 16.78 18.49
CA SER A 189 13.81 17.71 17.63
C SER A 189 14.53 16.96 16.52
N LEU A 190 15.26 17.68 15.65
CA LEU A 190 16.12 17.05 14.66
C LEU A 190 17.25 16.22 15.28
N ASP A 191 17.71 16.58 16.48
CA ASP A 191 18.76 15.84 17.18
C ASP A 191 18.24 14.50 17.71
N THR A 192 16.94 14.43 18.03
CA THR A 192 16.24 13.22 18.47
C THR A 192 15.33 12.66 17.38
N PHE A 193 15.76 12.80 16.11
CA PHE A 193 14.95 12.37 14.96
C PHE A 193 14.68 10.85 14.96
N ASP A 194 15.63 10.07 15.47
CA ASP A 194 15.47 8.62 15.66
C ASP A 194 14.27 8.29 16.58
N LEU A 195 14.13 9.02 17.69
CA LEU A 195 13.01 8.86 18.62
C LEU A 195 11.68 9.30 18.00
N TYR A 196 11.69 10.39 17.20
CA TYR A 196 10.53 10.81 16.41
C TYR A 196 10.08 9.72 15.44
N TYR A 197 11.04 9.15 14.68
CA TYR A 197 10.77 8.09 13.73
C TYR A 197 10.26 6.80 14.41
N GLN A 198 10.82 6.45 15.57
CA GLN A 198 10.35 5.32 16.38
C GLN A 198 8.91 5.55 16.90
N ASP A 199 8.58 6.77 17.33
CA ASP A 199 7.24 7.10 17.82
C ASP A 199 6.19 7.03 16.69
N ILE A 200 6.52 7.52 15.49
CA ILE A 200 5.66 7.33 14.30
C ILE A 200 5.41 5.85 14.05
N GLN A 201 6.47 5.04 13.96
CA GLN A 201 6.34 3.60 13.73
C GLN A 201 5.49 2.91 14.80
N LYS A 202 5.66 3.31 16.06
CA LYS A 202 4.86 2.83 17.17
C LYS A 202 3.39 3.21 16.99
N ARG A 203 3.07 4.47 16.68
CA ARG A 203 1.67 4.92 16.49
C ARG A 203 1.00 4.28 15.28
N ILE A 204 1.73 4.01 14.21
CA ILE A 204 1.22 3.23 13.08
C ILE A 204 0.83 1.81 13.53
N LYS A 205 1.64 1.18 14.41
CA LYS A 205 1.35 -0.16 14.97
C LYS A 205 0.24 -0.13 16.03
N ASP A 206 0.13 0.95 16.79
CA ASP A 206 -0.86 1.14 17.84
C ASP A 206 -2.30 1.23 17.31
N GLN A 207 -2.46 1.37 15.99
CA GLN A 207 -3.73 1.18 15.29
C GLN A 207 -4.42 -0.15 15.64
N LYS A 208 -3.66 -1.15 16.12
CA LYS A 208 -4.20 -2.42 16.63
C LYS A 208 -5.22 -2.26 17.76
N TYR A 209 -5.02 -1.28 18.64
CA TYR A 209 -5.86 -1.06 19.80
C TYR A 209 -7.20 -0.41 19.38
N PRO A 210 -8.34 -0.79 19.98
CA PRO A 210 -9.61 -0.13 19.74
C PRO A 210 -9.60 1.29 20.34
N ASN A 211 -10.52 2.16 19.88
CA ASN A 211 -10.59 3.56 20.35
C ASN A 211 -10.91 3.70 21.84
N ARG A 212 -11.49 2.66 22.46
CA ARG A 212 -11.70 2.60 23.92
C ARG A 212 -10.38 2.53 24.69
N ASP A 213 -9.38 1.82 24.16
CA ASP A 213 -8.13 1.52 24.86
C ASP A 213 -7.03 2.51 24.47
N LEU A 214 -7.01 2.94 23.21
CA LEU A 214 -6.18 4.05 22.72
C LEU A 214 -7.06 5.00 21.89
N PRO A 215 -7.31 6.24 22.36
CA PRO A 215 -8.13 7.20 21.64
C PRO A 215 -7.60 7.52 20.25
N ARG A 216 -8.50 7.91 19.35
CA ARG A 216 -8.16 8.21 17.95
C ARG A 216 -7.15 9.37 17.86
N GLU A 217 -7.26 10.34 18.74
CA GLU A 217 -6.39 11.52 18.82
C GLU A 217 -4.92 11.15 19.04
N GLN A 218 -4.65 9.94 19.54
CA GLN A 218 -3.30 9.41 19.75
C GLN A 218 -2.80 8.53 18.59
N LYS A 219 -3.62 8.30 17.56
CA LYS A 219 -3.31 7.45 16.40
C LYS A 219 -3.03 8.28 15.16
N ILE A 220 -2.28 7.68 14.24
CA ILE A 220 -1.99 8.24 12.91
C ILE A 220 -2.89 7.56 11.89
N ASP A 221 -3.68 8.35 11.15
CA ASP A 221 -4.55 7.86 10.09
C ASP A 221 -3.77 7.72 8.76
N LEU A 222 -2.86 8.66 8.50
CA LEU A 222 -2.06 8.71 7.27
C LEU A 222 -0.62 9.14 7.57
N THR A 223 0.37 8.44 7.03
CA THR A 223 1.79 8.87 7.05
C THR A 223 2.30 9.14 5.64
N ILE A 224 2.79 10.35 5.40
CA ILE A 224 3.43 10.77 4.15
C ILE A 224 4.91 10.40 4.21
N VAL A 225 5.40 9.73 3.17
CA VAL A 225 6.78 9.21 3.08
C VAL A 225 7.35 9.36 1.68
N VAL A 226 8.68 9.36 1.57
CA VAL A 226 9.38 9.25 0.28
C VAL A 226 9.82 7.81 0.04
N ASP A 227 10.82 7.33 0.79
CA ASP A 227 11.27 5.93 0.80
C ASP A 227 11.24 5.32 2.21
N MET A 228 11.33 6.14 3.25
CA MET A 228 11.14 5.66 4.63
C MET A 228 9.81 4.90 4.79
N LEU A 229 9.81 3.84 5.60
CA LEU A 229 8.67 2.92 5.82
C LEU A 229 8.22 2.09 4.61
N LEU A 230 8.72 2.35 3.39
CA LEU A 230 8.43 1.48 2.22
C LEU A 230 9.27 0.20 2.24
N THR A 231 10.38 0.20 2.98
CA THR A 231 11.23 -0.96 3.26
C THR A 231 11.31 -1.21 4.77
N GLY A 232 11.44 -2.48 5.17
CA GLY A 232 11.72 -2.87 6.56
C GLY A 232 10.60 -2.67 7.61
N PHE A 233 9.60 -1.82 7.36
CA PHE A 233 8.52 -1.54 8.32
C PHE A 233 7.35 -2.53 8.21
N ASP A 234 6.93 -3.11 9.34
CA ASP A 234 5.90 -4.14 9.38
C ASP A 234 4.71 -3.76 10.28
N SER A 235 3.49 -3.81 9.75
CA SER A 235 2.25 -3.62 10.52
C SER A 235 1.07 -4.37 9.89
N GLN A 236 0.41 -5.23 10.67
CA GLN A 236 -0.85 -5.87 10.26
C GLN A 236 -2.00 -4.87 10.09
N TYR A 237 -1.93 -3.71 10.76
CA TYR A 237 -2.98 -2.69 10.76
C TYR A 237 -2.78 -1.58 9.72
N LEU A 238 -1.78 -1.72 8.87
CA LEU A 238 -1.58 -0.91 7.66
C LEU A 238 -2.18 -1.67 6.48
N ASN A 239 -3.26 -1.15 5.90
CA ASN A 239 -3.96 -1.82 4.80
C ASN A 239 -3.94 -1.04 3.49
N THR A 240 -3.62 0.26 3.52
CA THR A 240 -3.74 1.14 2.35
C THR A 240 -2.43 1.83 2.02
N LEU A 241 -2.06 1.82 0.74
CA LEU A 241 -0.95 2.58 0.19
C LEU A 241 -1.47 3.48 -0.94
N TYR A 242 -1.35 4.78 -0.74
CA TYR A 242 -1.52 5.78 -1.78
C TYR A 242 -0.18 6.01 -2.49
N VAL A 243 -0.18 6.04 -3.82
CA VAL A 243 1.05 6.15 -4.61
C VAL A 243 0.97 7.36 -5.52
N ASP A 244 1.78 8.38 -5.23
CA ASP A 244 2.17 9.41 -6.19
C ASP A 244 3.70 9.39 -6.38
N LYS A 245 4.20 8.21 -6.73
CA LYS A 245 5.63 7.94 -6.94
C LYS A 245 5.80 7.01 -8.13
N ASN A 246 6.85 7.20 -8.92
CA ASN A 246 7.24 6.26 -9.97
C ASN A 246 7.88 5.02 -9.36
N LEU A 247 7.06 4.01 -9.03
CA LEU A 247 7.53 2.74 -8.50
C LEU A 247 7.81 1.77 -9.66
N LYS A 248 8.94 1.05 -9.58
CA LYS A 248 9.33 0.06 -10.59
C LYS A 248 9.93 -1.18 -9.93
N HIS A 249 9.70 -2.34 -10.54
CA HIS A 249 10.32 -3.61 -10.16
C HIS A 249 10.32 -3.85 -8.64
N HIS A 250 11.49 -4.01 -8.03
CA HIS A 250 11.64 -4.34 -6.61
C HIS A 250 11.05 -3.27 -5.69
N GLY A 251 11.20 -1.98 -6.01
CA GLY A 251 10.65 -0.89 -5.20
C GLY A 251 9.11 -0.92 -5.18
N LEU A 252 8.49 -1.29 -6.31
CA LEU A 252 7.04 -1.48 -6.39
C LEU A 252 6.58 -2.62 -5.48
N ILE A 253 7.21 -3.80 -5.59
CA ILE A 253 6.82 -4.96 -4.79
C ILE A 253 7.05 -4.73 -3.30
N GLN A 254 8.15 -4.09 -2.91
CA GLN A 254 8.46 -3.79 -1.51
C GLN A 254 7.42 -2.84 -0.90
N ALA A 255 7.07 -1.78 -1.62
CA ALA A 255 6.06 -0.81 -1.22
C ALA A 255 4.68 -1.45 -1.13
N PHE A 256 4.24 -2.18 -2.17
CA PHE A 256 2.93 -2.84 -2.16
C PHE A 256 2.84 -3.84 -1.01
N SER A 257 3.90 -4.61 -0.77
CA SER A 257 3.98 -5.57 0.33
C SER A 257 3.92 -4.95 1.74
N ARG A 258 3.83 -3.61 1.89
CA ARG A 258 3.51 -3.01 3.19
C ARG A 258 2.07 -3.28 3.61
N THR A 259 1.16 -3.51 2.65
CA THR A 259 -0.28 -3.67 2.92
C THR A 259 -0.72 -5.12 3.03
N ASN A 260 0.10 -6.09 2.60
CA ASN A 260 -0.30 -7.50 2.43
C ASN A 260 -0.20 -8.39 3.68
N ARG A 261 0.00 -7.83 4.86
CA ARG A 261 0.05 -8.62 6.09
C ARG A 261 -1.34 -9.10 6.50
N VAL A 262 -1.45 -10.41 6.70
CA VAL A 262 -2.67 -11.10 7.15
C VAL A 262 -3.01 -10.66 8.57
N LEU A 263 -4.29 -10.42 8.84
CA LEU A 263 -4.81 -10.14 10.16
C LEU A 263 -6.01 -11.05 10.48
N ASN A 264 -7.11 -10.86 9.75
CA ASN A 264 -8.35 -11.63 9.80
C ASN A 264 -9.25 -11.19 8.63
N ASP A 265 -10.46 -11.72 8.56
CA ASP A 265 -11.42 -11.46 7.47
C ASP A 265 -11.82 -9.98 7.30
N SER A 266 -11.58 -9.11 8.29
CA SER A 266 -11.81 -7.66 8.14
C SER A 266 -10.77 -6.97 7.24
N LYS A 267 -9.69 -7.69 6.86
CA LYS A 267 -8.64 -7.24 5.96
C LYS A 267 -8.43 -8.28 4.85
N PRO A 268 -9.30 -8.30 3.82
CA PRO A 268 -9.25 -9.33 2.78
C PRO A 268 -8.09 -9.16 1.80
N TYR A 269 -7.59 -7.93 1.62
CA TYR A 269 -6.52 -7.58 0.70
C TYR A 269 -5.79 -6.32 1.14
N GLY A 270 -4.64 -6.06 0.53
CA GLY A 270 -3.94 -4.78 0.60
C GLY A 270 -4.47 -3.81 -0.45
N ASN A 271 -4.91 -2.63 -0.03
CA ASN A 271 -5.43 -1.58 -0.89
C ASN A 271 -4.31 -0.71 -1.44
N ILE A 272 -4.24 -0.58 -2.77
CA ILE A 272 -3.33 0.31 -3.46
C ILE A 272 -4.15 1.28 -4.31
N LEU A 273 -3.97 2.58 -4.09
CA LEU A 273 -4.55 3.60 -4.95
C LEU A 273 -3.44 4.40 -5.63
N ASP A 274 -3.28 4.17 -6.93
CA ASP A 274 -2.23 4.72 -7.76
C ASP A 274 -2.70 5.95 -8.53
N PHE A 275 -2.04 7.09 -8.31
CA PHE A 275 -2.32 8.38 -8.94
C PHE A 275 -1.53 8.63 -10.24
N ARG A 276 -0.68 7.68 -10.65
CA ARG A 276 0.18 7.79 -11.85
C ARG A 276 -0.14 6.80 -12.95
N ALA A 277 -1.18 5.99 -12.77
CA ALA A 277 -1.69 5.01 -13.74
C ALA A 277 -0.59 4.03 -14.25
N GLN A 278 0.14 3.42 -13.33
CA GLN A 278 1.33 2.59 -13.60
C GLN A 278 1.00 1.11 -13.80
N LYS A 279 -0.06 0.82 -14.54
CA LYS A 279 -0.54 -0.55 -14.72
C LYS A 279 0.53 -1.46 -15.33
N GLU A 280 1.23 -0.97 -16.34
CA GLU A 280 2.28 -1.72 -17.02
C GLU A 280 3.44 -2.04 -16.07
N ALA A 281 3.84 -1.10 -15.20
CA ALA A 281 4.91 -1.32 -14.24
C ALA A 281 4.53 -2.36 -13.16
N VAL A 282 3.26 -2.39 -12.74
CA VAL A 282 2.73 -3.42 -11.85
C VAL A 282 2.79 -4.80 -12.53
N ASP A 283 2.36 -4.88 -13.78
CA ASP A 283 2.35 -6.13 -14.54
C ASP A 283 3.76 -6.68 -14.80
N GLU A 284 4.69 -5.81 -15.14
CA GLU A 284 6.12 -6.14 -15.30
C GLU A 284 6.69 -6.68 -13.98
N ALA A 285 6.40 -6.02 -12.85
CA ALA A 285 6.88 -6.46 -11.55
C ALA A 285 6.30 -7.82 -11.15
N ILE A 286 5.00 -8.05 -11.33
CA ILE A 286 4.36 -9.35 -11.05
C ILE A 286 5.00 -10.45 -11.90
N THR A 287 5.20 -10.19 -13.20
CA THR A 287 5.81 -11.16 -14.11
C THR A 287 7.24 -11.50 -13.66
N LEU A 288 8.02 -10.50 -13.25
CA LEU A 288 9.41 -10.68 -12.85
C LEU A 288 9.57 -11.45 -11.52
N PHE A 289 8.67 -11.25 -10.54
CA PHE A 289 8.81 -11.79 -9.18
C PHE A 289 7.89 -12.98 -8.86
N SER A 290 6.94 -13.33 -9.73
CA SER A 290 5.99 -14.42 -9.47
C SER A 290 6.59 -15.82 -9.56
N GLY A 291 7.63 -15.99 -10.38
CA GLY A 291 8.18 -17.32 -10.72
C GLY A 291 7.25 -18.18 -11.57
N GLU A 292 6.11 -17.62 -12.03
CA GLU A 292 5.12 -18.30 -12.87
C GLU A 292 4.85 -17.51 -14.17
N ALA A 293 4.17 -18.12 -15.13
CA ALA A 293 3.84 -17.49 -16.40
C ALA A 293 2.68 -16.50 -16.29
N GLY A 294 2.98 -15.21 -16.50
CA GLY A 294 2.08 -14.15 -16.97
C GLY A 294 0.71 -14.03 -16.30
N GLU A 295 -0.35 -14.49 -16.99
CA GLU A 295 -1.75 -14.27 -16.57
C GLU A 295 -2.08 -14.93 -15.24
N ARG A 296 -1.59 -16.14 -14.99
CA ARG A 296 -1.85 -16.86 -13.74
C ARG A 296 -1.29 -16.12 -12.54
N ALA A 297 -0.10 -15.53 -12.68
CA ALA A 297 0.49 -14.72 -11.62
C ALA A 297 -0.37 -13.50 -11.28
N ARG A 298 -0.97 -12.83 -12.28
CA ARG A 298 -1.85 -11.68 -12.06
C ARG A 298 -3.13 -12.08 -11.34
N GLU A 299 -3.75 -13.19 -11.71
CA GLU A 299 -4.96 -13.71 -11.04
C GLU A 299 -4.72 -14.11 -9.58
N ILE A 300 -3.51 -14.58 -9.27
CA ILE A 300 -3.11 -14.91 -7.90
C ILE A 300 -2.87 -13.61 -7.11
N TRP A 301 -2.11 -12.67 -7.68
CA TRP A 301 -1.65 -11.49 -6.95
C TRP A 301 -2.70 -10.40 -6.80
N LEU A 302 -3.57 -10.24 -7.79
CA LEU A 302 -4.52 -9.13 -7.87
C LEU A 302 -5.96 -9.59 -7.62
N VAL A 303 -6.73 -8.71 -7.00
CA VAL A 303 -8.19 -8.85 -6.93
C VAL A 303 -8.81 -8.29 -8.21
N ASP A 304 -9.89 -8.92 -8.67
CA ASP A 304 -10.65 -8.43 -9.81
C ASP A 304 -11.19 -7.00 -9.57
N PRO A 305 -11.16 -6.11 -10.58
CA PRO A 305 -11.77 -4.80 -10.48
C PRO A 305 -13.28 -4.87 -10.21
N ALA A 306 -13.82 -3.87 -9.51
CA ALA A 306 -15.25 -3.83 -9.15
C ALA A 306 -16.22 -4.11 -10.31
N PRO A 307 -16.06 -3.55 -11.54
CA PRO A 307 -16.97 -3.86 -12.65
C PRO A 307 -16.97 -5.35 -13.05
N VAL A 308 -15.82 -6.02 -12.94
CA VAL A 308 -15.68 -7.45 -13.22
C VAL A 308 -16.36 -8.25 -12.11
N VAL A 309 -16.14 -7.88 -10.85
CA VAL A 309 -16.80 -8.53 -9.70
C VAL A 309 -18.32 -8.38 -9.78
N VAL A 310 -18.84 -7.21 -10.15
CA VAL A 310 -20.27 -6.96 -10.35
C VAL A 310 -20.83 -7.85 -11.46
N GLY A 311 -20.11 -8.00 -12.58
CA GLY A 311 -20.49 -8.94 -13.64
C GLY A 311 -20.57 -10.38 -13.12
N LYS A 312 -19.51 -10.85 -12.44
CA LYS A 312 -19.46 -12.19 -11.83
C LYS A 312 -20.56 -12.39 -10.80
N LEU A 313 -20.88 -11.38 -9.99
CA LEU A 313 -21.97 -11.43 -9.01
C LEU A 313 -23.32 -11.56 -9.69
N SER A 314 -23.57 -10.80 -10.77
CA SER A 314 -24.79 -10.92 -11.57
C SER A 314 -24.95 -12.32 -12.15
N GLU A 315 -23.87 -12.89 -12.70
CA GLU A 315 -23.86 -14.27 -13.21
C GLU A 315 -24.10 -15.31 -12.10
N ALA A 316 -23.48 -15.14 -10.93
CA ALA A 316 -23.66 -16.04 -9.79
C ALA A 316 -25.10 -16.00 -9.26
N VAL A 317 -25.70 -14.81 -9.17
CA VAL A 317 -27.11 -14.63 -8.82
C VAL A 317 -28.02 -15.27 -9.87
N GLN A 318 -27.72 -15.10 -11.16
CA GLN A 318 -28.47 -15.74 -12.23
C GLN A 318 -28.40 -17.28 -12.13
N LYS A 319 -27.21 -17.86 -11.92
CA LYS A 319 -27.06 -19.31 -11.73
C LYS A 319 -27.83 -19.83 -10.52
N LEU A 320 -27.83 -19.09 -9.42
CA LEU A 320 -28.65 -19.42 -8.24
C LEU A 320 -30.15 -19.39 -8.58
N GLN A 321 -30.58 -18.40 -9.35
CA GLN A 321 -31.97 -18.28 -9.79
C GLN A 321 -32.37 -19.43 -10.72
N GLU A 322 -31.56 -19.76 -11.71
CA GLU A 322 -31.78 -20.90 -12.63
C GLU A 322 -31.83 -22.23 -11.86
N PHE A 323 -30.93 -22.41 -10.88
CA PHE A 323 -30.96 -23.58 -10.00
C PHE A 323 -32.29 -23.67 -9.22
N MET A 324 -32.71 -22.59 -8.55
CA MET A 324 -33.98 -22.59 -7.80
C MET A 324 -35.18 -22.90 -8.72
N GLN A 325 -35.19 -22.33 -9.93
CA GLN A 325 -36.23 -22.62 -10.94
C GLN A 325 -36.20 -24.08 -11.40
N SER A 326 -35.03 -24.70 -11.54
CA SER A 326 -34.91 -26.13 -11.87
C SER A 326 -35.52 -27.04 -10.80
N GLN A 327 -35.56 -26.57 -9.55
CA GLN A 327 -36.21 -27.26 -8.43
C GLN A 327 -37.71 -26.91 -8.32
N GLY A 328 -38.24 -26.11 -9.25
CA GLY A 328 -39.63 -25.65 -9.24
C GLY A 328 -39.93 -24.59 -8.17
N LEU A 329 -38.90 -23.91 -7.66
CA LEU A 329 -39.00 -22.94 -6.57
C LEU A 329 -38.71 -21.52 -7.06
N ALA A 330 -39.35 -20.54 -6.44
CA ALA A 330 -38.98 -19.14 -6.66
C ALA A 330 -37.63 -18.85 -5.97
N CYS A 331 -36.83 -17.97 -6.54
CA CYS A 331 -35.56 -17.53 -5.94
C CYS A 331 -35.81 -16.53 -4.80
N LYS A 332 -36.39 -17.02 -3.70
CA LYS A 332 -36.71 -16.25 -2.49
C LYS A 332 -36.20 -16.96 -1.24
N PRO A 333 -35.81 -16.23 -0.17
CA PRO A 333 -35.28 -16.83 1.05
C PRO A 333 -36.20 -17.87 1.67
N GLU A 334 -37.52 -17.66 1.62
CA GLU A 334 -38.52 -18.53 2.26
C GLU A 334 -38.62 -19.90 1.57
N GLU A 335 -38.30 -19.96 0.28
CA GLU A 335 -38.42 -21.19 -0.53
C GLU A 335 -37.27 -22.16 -0.32
N VAL A 336 -36.16 -21.72 0.28
CA VAL A 336 -34.97 -22.57 0.50
C VAL A 336 -35.32 -23.78 1.37
N ALA A 337 -36.24 -23.64 2.32
CA ALA A 337 -36.71 -24.73 3.18
C ALA A 337 -37.44 -25.84 2.39
N ASN A 338 -37.97 -25.51 1.21
CA ASN A 338 -38.73 -26.43 0.35
C ASN A 338 -37.84 -27.31 -0.55
N LEU A 339 -36.52 -27.10 -0.56
CA LEU A 339 -35.56 -27.94 -1.28
C LEU A 339 -35.57 -29.38 -0.74
N LYS A 340 -35.81 -30.33 -1.64
CA LYS A 340 -35.94 -31.76 -1.32
C LYS A 340 -34.65 -32.52 -1.64
N GLY A 341 -34.19 -33.30 -0.67
CA GLY A 341 -32.99 -34.11 -0.80
C GLY A 341 -31.71 -33.36 -0.48
N ASP A 342 -30.70 -34.11 -0.03
CA ASP A 342 -29.44 -33.55 0.44
C ASP A 342 -28.60 -32.98 -0.71
N GLU A 343 -28.70 -33.56 -1.91
CA GLU A 343 -28.01 -33.07 -3.11
C GLU A 343 -28.48 -31.67 -3.50
N ALA A 344 -29.80 -31.42 -3.53
CA ALA A 344 -30.35 -30.11 -3.87
C ALA A 344 -29.98 -29.04 -2.82
N ARG A 345 -29.99 -29.42 -1.54
CA ARG A 345 -29.54 -28.54 -0.44
C ARG A 345 -28.06 -28.22 -0.54
N ALA A 346 -27.22 -29.22 -0.84
CA ALA A 346 -25.79 -29.01 -1.05
C ALA A 346 -25.51 -28.12 -2.27
N ALA A 347 -26.21 -28.34 -3.38
CA ALA A 347 -26.10 -27.52 -4.58
C ALA A 347 -26.50 -26.06 -4.32
N PHE A 348 -27.62 -25.82 -3.61
CA PHE A 348 -28.00 -24.48 -3.16
C PHE A 348 -26.89 -23.82 -2.35
N ILE A 349 -26.34 -24.53 -1.36
CA ILE A 349 -25.26 -24.01 -0.51
C ILE A 349 -24.06 -23.60 -1.38
N ASN A 350 -23.69 -24.40 -2.38
CA ASN A 350 -22.56 -24.06 -3.26
C ASN A 350 -22.83 -22.81 -4.11
N HIS A 351 -24.02 -22.71 -4.72
CA HIS A 351 -24.40 -21.51 -5.48
C HIS A 351 -24.48 -20.27 -4.59
N PHE A 352 -25.08 -20.40 -3.40
CA PHE A 352 -25.23 -19.30 -2.46
C PHE A 352 -23.89 -18.85 -1.88
N LYS A 353 -22.97 -19.78 -1.58
CA LYS A 353 -21.61 -19.46 -1.15
C LYS A 353 -20.88 -18.61 -2.18
N GLU A 354 -21.03 -18.91 -3.46
CA GLU A 354 -20.39 -18.12 -4.53
C GLU A 354 -20.96 -16.70 -4.59
N VAL A 355 -22.28 -16.54 -4.44
CA VAL A 355 -22.91 -15.21 -4.32
C VAL A 355 -22.38 -14.45 -3.09
N GLN A 356 -22.25 -15.11 -1.94
CA GLN A 356 -21.71 -14.47 -0.74
C GLN A 356 -20.25 -14.04 -0.92
N ARG A 357 -19.41 -14.89 -1.53
CA ARG A 357 -17.99 -14.62 -1.79
C ARG A 357 -17.77 -13.40 -2.67
N LEU A 358 -18.65 -13.16 -3.65
CA LEU A 358 -18.57 -12.04 -4.59
C LEU A 358 -19.22 -10.75 -4.07
N ARG A 359 -19.96 -10.81 -2.95
CA ARG A 359 -20.64 -9.65 -2.35
C ARG A 359 -19.78 -8.93 -1.32
N THR A 360 -18.84 -9.65 -0.70
CA THR A 360 -17.81 -9.15 0.22
C THR A 360 -16.62 -8.61 -0.52
#